data_AF-A0A1Y5K4N0-F1
#
_entry.id   AF-A0A1Y5K4N0-F1
#
_cell.length_a   1.000
_cell.length_b   1.000
_cell.length_c   1.000
_cell.angle_alpha   90.00
_cell.angle_beta   90.00
_cell.angle_gamma   90.00
#
_symmetry.space_group_name_H-M   'P 1'
#
loop_
_entity.id
_entity.type
_entity.pdbx_description
1 polymer ?
#
loop_
_entity_poly.entity_id
_entity_poly.type
_entity_poly.pdbx_seq_one_letter_code
_entity_poly.pdbx_strand_id
1 'polypeptide(L)'
;MVKPNHCRNWMSIVLLGVVLLLTAACGGSVSETLVGYAVAHSEQGVLVVEPLNEDPESDKTFRAAVWVGNLHRNQVGNLLQVQLGARADSYPGLSLSKKTKQQQQPKGERSVLIASLDYAKTKWENGLPVIDSVSYDKEAAKWEIDLGCLLDEEQKLKLLVDAKQEIAEL
;
A
#
# COMPACT_ATOMS: atom_id res chain seq x y z
N MET A 1 60.43 -22.22 -48.07
CA MET A 1 60.89 -23.47 -47.41
C MET A 1 60.78 -23.28 -45.91
N VAL A 2 59.71 -23.81 -45.29
CA VAL A 2 59.63 -24.56 -44.02
C VAL A 2 58.19 -25.11 -43.98
N LYS A 3 58.06 -26.40 -43.76
CA LYS A 3 56.83 -27.18 -43.47
C LYS A 3 57.17 -27.98 -42.18
N PRO A 4 56.24 -28.65 -41.50
CA PRO A 4 54.88 -28.33 -41.05
C PRO A 4 54.74 -28.67 -39.53
N ASN A 5 53.49 -28.93 -39.08
CA ASN A 5 53.08 -29.71 -37.88
C ASN A 5 52.71 -28.88 -36.64
N HIS A 6 51.65 -29.14 -35.88
CA HIS A 6 50.70 -30.25 -35.81
C HIS A 6 49.50 -29.83 -34.92
N CYS A 7 48.37 -30.55 -35.07
CA CYS A 7 47.30 -30.76 -34.08
C CYS A 7 46.26 -29.63 -33.93
N ARG A 8 44.95 -29.88 -33.79
CA ARG A 8 44.25 -31.12 -33.44
C ARG A 8 42.80 -31.05 -33.96
N ASN A 9 42.40 -32.13 -34.59
CA ASN A 9 41.02 -32.51 -34.88
C ASN A 9 40.30 -32.86 -33.56
N TRP A 10 38.96 -32.91 -33.58
CA TRP A 10 37.99 -33.50 -32.61
C TRP A 10 36.97 -32.46 -32.12
N MET A 11 35.66 -32.71 -32.01
CA MET A 11 34.78 -33.78 -32.46
C MET A 11 33.39 -33.26 -32.06
N SER A 12 32.48 -33.04 -33.01
CA SER A 12 31.07 -32.85 -32.69
C SER A 12 30.49 -34.21 -32.31
N ILE A 13 30.19 -34.43 -31.03
CA ILE A 13 29.25 -35.48 -30.61
C ILE A 13 28.32 -34.92 -29.55
N VAL A 14 27.07 -34.79 -29.97
CA VAL A 14 25.87 -34.68 -29.17
C VAL A 14 25.77 -35.92 -28.27
N LEU A 15 25.61 -35.73 -26.96
CA LEU A 15 25.01 -36.76 -26.13
C LEU A 15 23.99 -36.15 -25.17
N LEU A 16 22.75 -36.56 -25.39
CA LEU A 16 21.62 -36.44 -24.49
C LEU A 16 22.03 -36.85 -23.08
N GLY A 17 21.90 -35.93 -22.13
CA GLY A 17 21.78 -36.22 -20.72
C GLY A 17 20.59 -35.44 -20.19
N VAL A 18 19.40 -36.04 -20.26
CA VAL A 18 18.21 -35.54 -19.56
C VAL A 18 18.47 -35.75 -18.06
N VAL A 19 19.07 -34.73 -17.43
CA VAL A 19 19.11 -34.60 -15.97
C VAL A 19 17.78 -33.97 -15.56
N LEU A 20 16.83 -34.85 -15.29
CA LEU A 20 15.61 -34.55 -14.57
C LEU A 20 15.96 -34.59 -13.08
N LEU A 21 16.13 -33.44 -12.40
CA LEU A 21 15.86 -33.29 -10.97
C LEU A 21 16.09 -31.85 -10.48
N LEU A 22 15.02 -31.30 -9.92
CA LEU A 22 14.97 -30.23 -8.92
C LEU A 22 15.30 -28.82 -9.41
N THR A 23 14.42 -28.25 -10.24
CA THR A 23 14.04 -26.86 -9.99
C THR A 23 13.29 -26.84 -8.67
N ALA A 24 14.02 -26.62 -7.57
CA ALA A 24 13.42 -25.98 -6.42
C ALA A 24 12.76 -24.72 -6.96
N ALA A 25 11.43 -24.75 -7.08
CA ALA A 25 10.66 -23.53 -7.15
C ALA A 25 10.95 -22.82 -5.83
N CYS A 26 11.98 -21.98 -5.83
CA CYS A 26 12.08 -20.89 -4.90
C CYS A 26 10.80 -20.09 -5.12
N GLY A 27 9.75 -20.43 -4.37
CA GLY A 27 8.61 -19.59 -4.10
C GLY A 27 9.11 -18.40 -3.29
N GLY A 28 9.98 -17.59 -3.89
CA GLY A 28 10.22 -16.24 -3.45
C GLY A 28 8.93 -15.51 -3.73
N SER A 29 8.00 -15.54 -2.77
CA SER A 29 6.86 -14.64 -2.76
C SER A 29 7.44 -13.24 -2.95
N VAL A 30 7.20 -12.65 -4.13
CA VAL A 30 7.59 -11.26 -4.39
C VAL A 30 6.96 -10.45 -3.27
N SER A 31 7.80 -9.77 -2.50
CA SER A 31 7.32 -9.02 -1.35
C SER A 31 6.53 -7.83 -1.89
N GLU A 32 5.21 -7.90 -1.80
CA GLU A 32 4.32 -6.80 -2.18
C GLU A 32 4.63 -5.58 -1.29
N THR A 33 4.74 -4.40 -1.91
CA THR A 33 4.93 -3.14 -1.19
C THR A 33 3.68 -2.30 -1.37
N LEU A 34 3.05 -1.95 -0.24
CA LEU A 34 1.85 -1.12 -0.16
C LEU A 34 2.26 0.29 0.28
N VAL A 35 1.78 1.34 -0.39
CA VAL A 35 1.98 2.72 0.05
C VAL A 35 0.62 3.35 0.35
N GLY A 36 0.30 3.52 1.64
CA GLY A 36 -1.04 3.92 2.04
C GLY A 36 -1.10 4.62 3.39
N TYR A 37 -2.25 5.24 3.66
CA TYR A 37 -2.53 5.85 4.95
C TYR A 37 -2.95 4.78 5.96
N ALA A 38 -2.42 4.89 7.17
CA ALA A 38 -2.89 4.13 8.32
C ALA A 38 -4.16 4.78 8.88
N VAL A 39 -5.32 4.18 8.66
CA VAL A 39 -6.63 4.83 8.88
C VAL A 39 -7.39 4.30 10.10
N ALA A 40 -7.13 3.06 10.51
CA ALA A 40 -7.81 2.44 11.63
C ALA A 40 -6.88 1.49 12.39
N HIS A 41 -7.26 1.16 13.63
CA HIS A 41 -6.60 0.16 14.44
C HIS A 41 -7.65 -0.73 15.10
N SER A 42 -7.40 -2.04 15.12
CA SER A 42 -8.23 -3.04 15.78
C SER A 42 -7.35 -4.16 16.35
N GLU A 43 -7.95 -5.23 16.86
CA GLU A 43 -7.24 -6.46 17.26
C GLU A 43 -6.46 -7.11 16.10
N GLN A 44 -6.80 -6.79 14.85
CA GLN A 44 -6.08 -7.26 13.65
C GLN A 44 -4.84 -6.40 13.32
N GLY A 45 -4.55 -5.37 14.11
CA GLY A 45 -3.45 -4.43 13.89
C GLY A 45 -3.90 -3.11 13.30
N VAL A 46 -3.08 -2.50 12.44
CA VAL A 46 -3.38 -1.23 11.77
C VAL A 46 -3.83 -1.47 10.34
N LEU A 47 -4.95 -0.87 9.95
CA LEU A 47 -5.43 -0.88 8.57
C LEU A 47 -4.65 0.17 7.76
N VAL A 48 -3.93 -0.29 6.75
CA VAL A 48 -3.22 0.55 5.79
C VAL A 48 -3.93 0.45 4.45
N VAL A 49 -4.24 1.61 3.88
CA VAL A 49 -5.11 1.71 2.70
C VAL A 49 -4.49 2.66 1.69
N GLU A 50 -4.38 2.22 0.45
CA GLU A 50 -3.93 3.10 -0.62
C GLU A 50 -4.95 4.23 -0.87
N PRO A 51 -4.47 5.45 -1.16
CA PRO A 51 -5.33 6.50 -1.69
C PRO A 51 -6.05 6.00 -2.95
N LEU A 52 -7.19 6.60 -3.26
CA LEU A 52 -7.91 6.24 -4.48
C LEU A 52 -7.04 6.65 -5.67
N ASN A 53 -6.59 5.68 -6.45
CA ASN A 53 -5.97 5.96 -7.75
C ASN A 53 -7.06 5.67 -8.78
N GLU A 54 -7.71 6.72 -9.28
CA GLU A 54 -8.68 6.60 -10.35
C GLU A 54 -7.92 6.17 -11.62
N ASP A 55 -7.95 4.88 -11.94
CA ASP A 55 -7.58 4.43 -13.28
C ASP A 55 -8.75 4.77 -14.22
N PRO A 56 -8.59 5.71 -15.15
CA PRO A 56 -9.68 6.17 -16.01
C PRO A 56 -10.23 5.08 -16.94
N GLU A 57 -9.56 3.93 -17.07
CA GLU A 57 -10.00 2.82 -17.94
C GLU A 57 -10.63 1.65 -17.18
N SER A 58 -10.70 1.69 -15.85
CA SER A 58 -11.29 0.63 -15.02
C SER A 58 -12.66 1.05 -14.47
N ASP A 59 -13.72 0.33 -14.83
CA ASP A 59 -15.06 0.47 -14.23
C ASP A 59 -15.11 0.04 -12.74
N LYS A 60 -13.97 -0.34 -12.15
CA LYS A 60 -13.83 -0.72 -10.74
C LYS A 60 -12.73 0.08 -10.08
N THR A 61 -13.10 0.83 -9.05
CA THR A 61 -12.13 1.51 -8.18
C THR A 61 -11.65 0.53 -7.11
N PHE A 62 -10.80 -0.43 -7.49
CA PHE A 62 -10.25 -1.37 -6.50
C PHE A 62 -9.19 -0.67 -5.65
N ARG A 63 -9.45 -0.60 -4.35
CA ARG A 63 -8.53 -0.04 -3.37
C ARG A 63 -7.82 -1.14 -2.59
N ALA A 64 -6.49 -1.17 -2.66
CA ALA A 64 -5.72 -2.07 -1.82
C ALA A 64 -5.82 -1.64 -0.35
N ALA A 65 -6.39 -2.52 0.48
CA ALA A 65 -6.54 -2.32 1.91
C ALA A 65 -6.06 -3.58 2.66
N VAL A 66 -5.19 -3.38 3.65
CA VAL A 66 -4.57 -4.48 4.40
C VAL A 66 -4.49 -4.14 5.89
N TRP A 67 -5.02 -5.02 6.74
CA TRP A 67 -4.72 -5.07 8.15
C TRP A 67 -3.30 -5.61 8.36
N VAL A 68 -2.46 -4.83 9.02
CA VAL A 68 -1.06 -5.15 9.29
C VAL A 68 -0.89 -5.44 10.78
N GLY A 69 -0.82 -6.74 11.11
CA GLY A 69 -0.98 -7.24 12.48
C GLY A 69 0.11 -6.85 13.48
N ASN A 70 1.30 -6.49 13.00
CA ASN A 70 2.42 -6.08 13.86
C ASN A 70 2.66 -4.56 13.86
N LEU A 71 1.71 -3.76 13.38
CA LEU A 71 1.73 -2.31 13.54
C LEU A 71 0.90 -1.88 14.75
N HIS A 72 1.29 -0.76 15.35
CA HIS A 72 0.67 -0.24 16.57
C HIS A 72 -0.27 0.93 16.29
N ARG A 73 -1.26 1.16 17.15
CA ARG A 73 -2.22 2.29 17.06
C ARG A 73 -1.57 3.65 16.82
N ASN A 74 -0.36 3.89 17.32
CA ASN A 74 0.36 5.16 17.12
C ASN A 74 0.74 5.42 15.65
N GLN A 75 0.57 4.45 14.75
CA GLN A 75 0.79 4.63 13.32
C GLN A 75 -0.40 5.27 12.61
N VAL A 76 -1.59 5.31 13.22
CA VAL A 76 -2.77 5.93 12.60
C VAL A 76 -2.50 7.41 12.28
N GLY A 77 -2.96 7.84 11.11
CA GLY A 77 -2.71 9.14 10.49
C GLY A 77 -1.40 9.23 9.70
N ASN A 78 -0.52 8.22 9.79
CA ASN A 78 0.74 8.23 9.04
C ASN A 78 0.52 7.73 7.60
N LEU A 79 1.25 8.32 6.66
CA LEU A 79 1.51 7.73 5.35
C LEU A 79 2.65 6.71 5.48
N LEU A 80 2.40 5.46 5.13
CA LEU A 80 3.31 4.35 5.33
C LEU A 80 3.65 3.67 4.00
N GLN A 81 4.91 3.25 3.86
CA GLN A 81 5.32 2.24 2.90
C GLN A 81 5.57 0.94 3.66
N VAL A 82 4.77 -0.08 3.37
CA VAL A 82 4.76 -1.35 4.08
C VAL A 82 5.16 -2.46 3.12
N GLN A 83 6.28 -3.11 3.42
CA GLN A 83 6.67 -4.34 2.75
C GLN A 83 5.94 -5.51 3.44
N LEU A 84 5.00 -6.12 2.71
CA LEU A 84 4.12 -7.16 3.23
C LEU A 84 4.79 -8.54 3.21
N GLY A 85 4.39 -9.37 4.18
CA GLY A 85 4.68 -10.79 4.23
C GLY A 85 3.70 -11.61 3.39
N ALA A 86 3.46 -12.86 3.80
CA ALA A 86 2.34 -13.62 3.26
C ALA A 86 1.03 -12.89 3.59
N ARG A 87 0.11 -12.83 2.63
CA ARG A 87 -1.19 -12.18 2.75
C ARG A 87 -2.29 -13.23 2.76
N ALA A 88 -3.22 -13.13 3.70
CA ALA A 88 -4.43 -13.96 3.70
C ALA A 88 -5.36 -13.54 2.57
N ASP A 89 -6.09 -14.52 2.01
CA ASP A 89 -7.07 -14.29 0.96
C ASP A 89 -8.39 -13.77 1.57
N SER A 90 -8.42 -12.46 1.83
CA SER A 90 -9.55 -11.74 2.43
C SER A 90 -9.59 -10.29 1.93
N TYR A 91 -10.75 -9.64 2.08
CA TYR A 91 -10.89 -8.20 1.89
C TYR A 91 -11.53 -7.53 3.12
N PRO A 92 -10.87 -6.54 3.76
CA PRO A 92 -9.47 -6.15 3.56
C PRO A 92 -8.50 -7.34 3.77
N GLY A 93 -7.33 -7.27 3.15
CA GLY A 93 -6.30 -8.30 3.33
C GLY A 93 -5.78 -8.33 4.77
N LEU A 94 -5.18 -9.44 5.18
CA LEU A 94 -4.46 -9.53 6.46
C LEU A 94 -3.03 -9.98 6.21
N SER A 95 -2.05 -9.27 6.75
CA SER A 95 -0.63 -9.63 6.64
C SER A 95 0.18 -9.11 7.83
N LEU A 96 1.45 -9.50 7.87
CA LEU A 96 2.45 -8.90 8.76
C LEU A 96 3.40 -8.06 7.92
N SER A 97 3.85 -6.95 8.47
CA SER A 97 4.93 -6.18 7.88
C SER A 97 6.27 -6.87 8.11
N LYS A 98 7.05 -7.05 7.03
CA LYS A 98 8.48 -7.37 7.11
C LYS A 98 9.32 -6.11 7.36
N LYS A 99 8.88 -4.98 6.80
CA LYS A 99 9.51 -3.67 6.95
C LYS A 99 8.46 -2.58 6.77
N THR A 100 8.49 -1.58 7.64
CA THR A 100 7.64 -0.39 7.54
C THR A 100 8.49 0.85 7.56
N LYS A 101 8.21 1.78 6.65
CA LYS A 101 8.80 3.11 6.62
C LYS A 101 7.69 4.15 6.61
N GLN A 102 7.71 5.04 7.60
CA GLN A 102 6.89 6.24 7.56
C GLN A 102 7.41 7.17 6.46
N GLN A 103 6.52 7.59 5.57
CA GLN A 103 6.82 8.57 4.53
C GLN A 103 6.79 9.98 5.11
N GLN A 104 7.45 10.91 4.42
CA GLN A 104 7.42 12.30 4.81
C GLN A 104 6.02 12.88 4.57
N GLN A 105 5.49 13.57 5.58
CA GLN A 105 4.20 14.26 5.57
C GLN A 105 4.43 15.70 6.02
N PRO A 106 3.74 16.71 5.45
CA PRO A 106 3.81 18.05 6.00
C PRO A 106 3.45 18.11 7.48
N LYS A 107 4.06 19.09 8.16
CA LYS A 107 3.87 19.27 9.60
C LYS A 107 2.38 19.52 9.89
N GLY A 108 1.83 18.73 10.82
CA GLY A 108 0.44 18.84 11.24
C GLY A 108 -0.53 17.91 10.49
N GLU A 109 -0.17 17.43 9.29
CA GLU A 109 -1.03 16.57 8.44
C GLU A 109 -1.58 15.39 9.22
N ARG A 110 -0.71 14.62 9.88
CA ARG A 110 -1.10 13.45 10.66
C ARG A 110 -2.24 13.74 11.64
N SER A 111 -2.15 14.86 12.36
CA SER A 111 -3.14 15.22 13.37
C SER A 111 -4.47 15.64 12.76
N VAL A 112 -4.41 16.30 11.61
CA VAL A 112 -5.57 16.71 10.81
C VAL A 112 -6.26 15.49 10.19
N LEU A 113 -5.51 14.53 9.65
CA LEU A 113 -6.04 13.28 9.12
C LEU A 113 -6.75 12.45 10.20
N ILE A 114 -6.17 12.36 11.40
CA ILE A 114 -6.82 11.68 12.53
C ILE A 114 -8.16 12.34 12.86
N ALA A 115 -8.19 13.67 13.00
CA ALA A 115 -9.43 14.41 13.28
C ALA A 115 -10.48 14.21 12.19
N SER A 116 -10.06 14.19 10.92
CA SER A 116 -10.93 13.97 9.76
C SER A 116 -11.54 12.58 9.73
N LEU A 117 -10.71 11.54 9.97
CA LEU A 117 -11.17 10.16 10.06
C LEU A 117 -12.13 9.95 11.23
N ASP A 118 -11.84 10.54 12.39
CA ASP A 118 -12.72 10.45 13.56
C ASP A 118 -14.03 11.20 13.33
N TYR A 119 -14.00 12.35 12.66
CA TYR A 119 -15.20 13.07 12.25
C TYR A 119 -16.09 12.23 11.32
N ALA A 120 -15.50 11.59 10.29
CA ALA A 120 -16.25 10.73 9.38
C ALA A 120 -16.91 9.53 10.10
N LYS A 121 -16.26 8.94 11.12
CA LYS A 121 -16.88 7.88 11.93
C LYS A 121 -18.14 8.33 12.66
N THR A 122 -18.28 9.62 12.97
CA THR A 122 -19.52 10.16 13.58
C THR A 122 -20.66 10.27 12.58
N LYS A 123 -20.36 10.25 11.28
CA LYS A 123 -21.32 10.39 10.18
C LYS A 123 -21.74 9.04 9.60
N TRP A 124 -20.81 8.09 9.56
CA TRP A 124 -21.01 6.80 8.92
C TRP A 124 -21.15 5.70 9.96
N GLU A 125 -22.41 5.33 10.25
CA GLU A 125 -22.71 4.26 11.20
C GLU A 125 -22.13 2.93 10.68
N ASN A 126 -21.14 2.39 11.40
CA ASN A 126 -20.34 1.22 11.01
C ASN A 126 -19.45 1.41 9.76
N GLY A 127 -19.30 2.64 9.28
CA GLY A 127 -18.38 2.95 8.19
C GLY A 127 -16.92 2.77 8.61
N LEU A 128 -16.06 2.49 7.64
CA LEU A 128 -14.62 2.41 7.81
C LEU A 128 -13.98 3.50 6.96
N PRO A 129 -13.82 4.72 7.50
CA PRO A 129 -13.31 5.84 6.73
C PRO A 129 -11.90 5.61 6.22
N VAL A 130 -11.67 6.07 5.00
CA VAL A 130 -10.39 6.02 4.30
C VAL A 130 -10.06 7.39 3.72
N ILE A 131 -8.78 7.63 3.43
CA ILE A 131 -8.32 8.85 2.77
C ILE A 131 -8.31 8.61 1.26
N ASP A 132 -9.04 9.41 0.50
CA ASP A 132 -9.07 9.33 -0.97
C ASP A 132 -7.97 10.24 -1.52
N SER A 133 -7.96 11.50 -1.06
CA SER A 133 -6.96 12.51 -1.38
C SER A 133 -6.72 13.44 -0.20
N VAL A 134 -5.53 14.02 -0.18
CA VAL A 134 -5.16 15.09 0.73
C VAL A 134 -4.32 16.13 0.00
N SER A 135 -4.67 17.39 0.16
CA SER A 135 -3.89 18.51 -0.36
C SER A 135 -3.85 19.63 0.68
N TYR A 136 -2.79 20.45 0.61
CA TYR A 136 -2.62 21.58 1.50
C TYR A 136 -2.66 22.88 0.70
N ASP A 137 -3.67 23.70 0.96
CA ASP A 137 -3.75 25.07 0.47
C ASP A 137 -2.91 25.98 1.37
N LYS A 138 -1.82 26.50 0.79
CA LYS A 138 -0.89 27.39 1.48
C LYS A 138 -1.47 28.78 1.72
N GLU A 139 -2.36 29.26 0.86
CA GLU A 139 -2.97 30.60 0.97
C GLU A 139 -4.02 30.62 2.07
N ALA A 140 -4.90 29.61 2.08
CA ALA A 140 -5.91 29.45 3.12
C ALA A 140 -5.35 28.86 4.44
N ALA A 141 -4.14 28.31 4.42
CA ALA A 141 -3.53 27.55 5.52
C ALA A 141 -4.43 26.40 6.00
N LYS A 142 -5.05 25.70 5.05
CA LYS A 142 -6.03 24.62 5.29
C LYS A 142 -5.71 23.38 4.47
N TRP A 143 -6.10 22.25 5.01
CA TRP A 143 -6.09 20.96 4.34
C TRP A 143 -7.43 20.72 3.67
N GLU A 144 -7.40 20.34 2.40
CA GLU A 144 -8.53 19.78 1.70
C GLU A 144 -8.37 18.27 1.69
N ILE A 145 -9.36 17.58 2.26
CA ILE A 145 -9.33 16.13 2.49
C ILE A 145 -10.59 15.53 1.92
N ASP A 146 -10.42 14.61 0.97
CA ASP A 146 -11.49 13.78 0.46
C ASP A 146 -11.43 12.44 1.20
N LEU A 147 -12.57 12.05 1.76
CA LEU A 147 -12.74 10.80 2.48
C LEU A 147 -13.78 9.94 1.77
N GLY A 148 -13.50 8.65 1.70
CA GLY A 148 -14.44 7.61 1.31
C GLY A 148 -14.69 6.62 2.44
N CYS A 149 -15.63 5.70 2.25
CA CYS A 149 -15.86 4.57 3.14
C CYS A 149 -15.44 3.26 2.46
N LEU A 150 -14.58 2.47 3.10
CA LEU A 150 -13.97 1.29 2.48
C LEU A 150 -14.98 0.23 2.02
N LEU A 151 -16.13 0.14 2.67
CA LEU A 151 -17.15 -0.89 2.42
C LEU A 151 -18.43 -0.31 1.77
N ASP A 152 -18.47 1.00 1.54
CA ASP A 152 -19.62 1.71 0.98
C ASP A 152 -19.12 2.87 0.11
N GLU A 153 -18.96 2.63 -1.19
CA GLU A 153 -18.39 3.61 -2.13
C GLU A 153 -19.30 4.83 -2.37
N GLU A 154 -20.57 4.77 -1.98
CA GLU A 154 -21.50 5.89 -2.07
C GLU A 154 -21.24 6.94 -0.96
N GLN A 155 -20.63 6.52 0.14
CA GLN A 155 -20.28 7.40 1.25
C GLN A 155 -18.98 8.14 0.95
N LYS A 156 -19.13 9.41 0.62
CA LYS A 156 -18.03 10.36 0.40
C LYS A 156 -18.22 11.59 1.28
N LEU A 157 -17.11 12.15 1.73
CA LEU A 157 -17.10 13.36 2.54
C LEU A 157 -15.89 14.21 2.16
N LYS A 158 -16.14 15.47 1.87
CA LYS A 158 -15.09 16.44 1.55
C LYS A 158 -14.97 17.46 2.67
N LEU A 159 -13.75 17.66 3.16
CA LEU A 159 -13.48 18.47 4.34
C LEU A 159 -12.42 19.53 4.05
N LEU A 160 -12.63 20.73 4.60
CA LEU A 160 -11.57 21.70 4.88
C LEU A 160 -11.22 21.65 6.36
N VAL A 161 -9.93 21.46 6.66
CA VAL A 161 -9.46 21.33 8.04
C VAL A 161 -8.22 22.21 8.27
N ASP A 162 -8.26 23.04 9.30
CA ASP A 162 -7.12 23.90 9.64
C ASP A 162 -6.10 23.22 10.58
N ALA A 163 -5.01 23.91 10.90
CA ALA A 163 -3.98 23.38 11.80
C ALA A 163 -4.46 23.19 13.26
N LYS A 164 -5.61 23.77 13.63
CA LYS A 164 -6.26 23.59 14.94
C LYS A 164 -7.32 22.47 14.91
N GLN A 165 -7.48 21.80 13.77
CA GLN A 165 -8.48 20.74 13.55
C GLN A 165 -9.91 21.26 13.56
N GLU A 166 -10.13 22.53 13.22
CA GLU A 166 -11.47 23.05 12.93
C GLU A 166 -11.90 22.51 11.56
N ILE A 167 -13.00 21.75 11.53
CA ILE A 167 -13.50 21.03 10.35
C ILE A 167 -14.70 21.78 9.76
N ALA A 168 -14.66 21.98 8.44
CA ALA A 168 -15.80 22.42 7.64
C ALA A 168 -16.06 21.41 6.51
N GLU A 169 -17.31 20.99 6.34
CA GLU A 169 -17.73 20.17 5.19
C GLU A 169 -17.88 21.06 3.95
N LEU A 170 -17.50 20.54 2.77
CA LEU A 170 -17.65 21.19 1.46
C LEU A 170 -18.82 20.62 0.66
#